data_AF-A0A496X3M2-F1
#
_entry.id   AF-A0A496X3M2-F1
#
_cell.length_a   1.000
_cell.length_b   1.000
_cell.length_c   1.000
_cell.angle_alpha   90.00
_cell.angle_beta   90.00
_cell.angle_gamma   90.00
#
_symmetry.space_group_name_H-M   'P 1'
#
loop_
_entity.id
_entity.type
_entity.pdbx_description
1 polymer ?
#
loop_
_entity_poly.entity_id
_entity_poly.type
_entity_poly.pdbx_seq_one_letter_code
_entity_poly.pdbx_strand_id
1 'polypeptide(L)' 'MSFKIVGRIEQERTFATGNGIREIVRLRRVYGKGRWRKRKGIAKIQFTDGTIRTAEVHWYEATGIGRKEYKIKHFVD' A
#
# COMPACT_ATOMS: atom_id res chain seq x y z
N MET A 1 4.83 -13.20 4.82
CA MET A 1 5.76 -12.30 5.55
C MET A 1 4.96 -11.13 6.11
N SER A 2 4.98 -10.95 7.43
CA SER A 2 4.47 -9.75 8.08
C SER A 2 5.59 -8.72 8.17
N PHE A 3 5.27 -7.47 7.84
CA PHE A 3 6.17 -6.33 8.01
C PHE A 3 5.39 -5.15 8.56
N LYS A 4 6.09 -4.22 9.19
CA LYS A 4 5.54 -2.95 9.65
C LYS A 4 6.21 -1.82 8.88
N ILE A 5 5.44 -0.81 8.48
CA ILE A 5 6.00 0.42 7.93
C ILE A 5 6.46 1.27 9.10
N VAL A 6 7.72 1.70 9.07
CA VAL A 6 8.35 2.53 10.10
C VAL A 6 8.53 3.93 9.54
N GLY A 7 7.87 4.91 10.16
CA GLY A 7 7.92 6.30 9.72
C GLY A 7 7.01 6.60 8.52
N ARG A 8 7.37 7.62 7.75
CA ARG A 8 6.60 8.08 6.59
C ARG A 8 6.88 7.25 5.34
N ILE A 9 5.90 7.16 4.46
CA ILE A 9 6.12 6.68 3.09
C ILE A 9 6.52 7.89 2.25
N GLU A 10 7.65 7.77 1.56
CA GLU A 10 8.17 8.81 0.67
C GLU A 10 7.74 8.56 -0.77
N GLN A 11 7.79 9.60 -1.59
CA GLN A 11 7.45 9.53 -3.02
C GLN A 11 6.08 8.89 -3.31
N GLU A 12 5.10 9.15 -2.43
CA GLU A 12 3.77 8.56 -2.55
C GLU A 12 3.07 9.04 -3.84
N ARG A 13 2.85 8.13 -4.79
CA ARG A 13 2.14 8.42 -6.04
C ARG A 13 0.99 7.46 -6.28
N THR A 14 -0.07 7.98 -6.88
CA THR A 14 -1.19 7.16 -7.36
C THR A 14 -0.88 6.69 -8.77
N PHE A 15 -0.99 5.39 -9.03
CA PHE A 15 -0.74 4.83 -10.37
C PHE A 15 -1.94 4.09 -10.95
N ALA A 16 -2.99 3.84 -10.15
CA ALA A 16 -4.28 3.40 -10.67
C ALA A 16 -5.41 3.96 -9.80
N THR A 17 -6.56 4.25 -10.41
CA THR A 17 -7.77 4.69 -9.71
C THR A 17 -9.00 4.00 -10.29
N GLY A 18 -10.05 3.85 -9.46
CA GLY A 18 -11.35 3.35 -9.93
C GLY A 18 -11.26 2.06 -10.74
N ASN A 19 -11.75 2.10 -11.99
CA ASN A 19 -11.77 0.94 -12.90
C ASN A 19 -10.39 0.48 -13.36
N GLY A 20 -9.34 1.31 -13.24
CA GLY A 20 -7.96 0.89 -13.49
C GLY A 20 -7.43 -0.07 -12.41
N ILE A 21 -8.17 -0.26 -11.30
CA ILE A 21 -7.87 -1.25 -10.27
C ILE A 21 -8.65 -2.52 -10.60
N ARG A 22 -7.95 -3.56 -11.08
CA ARG A 22 -8.57 -4.84 -11.47
C ARG A 22 -9.45 -5.44 -10.37
N GLU A 23 -9.00 -5.40 -9.11
CA GLU A 23 -9.77 -5.90 -7.97
C GLU A 23 -10.71 -4.86 -7.30
N ILE A 24 -11.09 -3.77 -7.98
CA ILE A 24 -11.95 -2.71 -7.41
C ILE A 24 -13.25 -3.25 -6.82
N VAL A 25 -13.88 -4.23 -7.47
CA VAL A 25 -15.13 -4.84 -7.02
C VAL A 25 -14.92 -5.55 -5.68
N ARG A 26 -13.80 -6.27 -5.52
CA ARG A 26 -13.46 -6.95 -4.26
C ARG A 26 -13.19 -5.94 -3.15
N LEU A 27 -12.43 -4.88 -3.42
CA LEU A 27 -12.15 -3.83 -2.43
C LEU A 27 -13.45 -3.19 -1.93
N ARG A 28 -14.39 -2.91 -2.85
CA ARG A 28 -15.71 -2.36 -2.49
C ARG A 28 -16.56 -3.31 -1.64
N ARG A 29 -16.48 -4.62 -1.90
CA ARG A 29 -17.21 -5.65 -1.13
C ARG A 29 -16.61 -5.83 0.28
N VAL A 30 -15.29 -5.85 0.40
CA VAL A 30 -14.60 -6.15 1.66
C VAL A 30 -14.52 -4.93 2.58
N TYR A 31 -14.21 -3.75 2.02
CA TYR A 31 -13.93 -2.55 2.80
C TYR A 31 -14.94 -1.43 2.60
N GLY A 32 -15.86 -1.57 1.64
CA GLY A 32 -16.90 -0.59 1.36
C GLY A 32 -16.67 0.26 0.11
N LYS A 33 -17.73 0.96 -0.30
CA LYS A 33 -17.70 1.87 -1.45
C LYS A 33 -16.82 3.08 -1.12
N GLY A 34 -15.98 3.48 -2.06
CA GLY A 34 -15.10 4.63 -1.90
C GLY A 34 -14.34 4.96 -3.18
N ARG A 35 -13.70 6.13 -3.20
CA ARG A 35 -12.79 6.54 -4.28
C ARG A 35 -11.45 5.86 -4.09
N TRP A 36 -11.41 4.58 -4.43
CA TRP A 36 -10.21 3.75 -4.33
C TRP A 36 -9.10 4.21 -5.27
N ARG A 37 -7.89 4.26 -4.73
CA ARG A 37 -6.63 4.56 -5.38
C ARG A 37 -5.65 3.45 -5.05
N LYS A 38 -4.90 2.98 -6.05
CA LYS A 38 -3.73 2.14 -5.85
C LYS A 38 -2.51 3.05 -5.87
N ARG A 39 -1.80 3.07 -4.75
CA ARG A 39 -0.67 3.96 -4.53
C ARG A 39 0.60 3.16 -4.34
N LYS A 40 1.72 3.79 -4.66
CA LYS A 40 3.07 3.28 -4.42
C LYS A 40 3.95 4.36 -3.83
N GLY A 41 4.97 3.95 -3.10
CA GLY A 41 5.95 4.83 -2.49
C GLY A 41 7.07 4.03 -1.86
N ILE A 42 8.10 4.73 -1.39
CA ILE A 42 9.26 4.14 -0.75
C ILE A 42 9.07 4.20 0.77
N ALA A 43 9.24 3.08 1.46
CA ALA A 43 9.06 3.02 2.90
C ALA A 43 10.19 2.24 3.57
N LYS A 44 10.56 2.66 4.78
CA LYS A 44 11.31 1.80 5.69
C LYS A 44 10.34 0.77 6.26
N ILE A 45 10.71 -0.50 6.15
CA ILE A 45 9.94 -1.62 6.64
C ILE A 45 10.75 -2.39 7.69
N GLN A 46 10.08 -2.81 8.76
CA GLN A 46 10.65 -3.67 9.77
C GLN A 46 10.01 -5.06 9.67
N PHE A 47 10.85 -6.07 9.54
CA PHE A 47 10.47 -7.48 9.57
C PHE A 47 10.33 -7.99 11.02
N THR A 48 9.77 -9.18 11.18
CA THR A 48 9.52 -9.77 12.51
C THR A 48 10.79 -10.13 13.28
N ASP A 49 11.90 -10.34 12.56
CA ASP A 49 13.24 -10.56 13.09
C ASP A 49 13.93 -9.26 13.55
N GLY A 50 13.28 -8.11 13.38
CA GLY A 50 13.83 -6.80 13.70
C GLY A 50 14.62 -6.14 12.57
N THR A 51 14.88 -6.86 11.47
CA THR A 51 15.60 -6.32 10.31
C THR A 51 14.84 -5.15 9.70
N ILE A 52 15.53 -4.03 9.48
CA ILE A 52 14.97 -2.84 8.82
C ILE A 52 15.55 -2.72 7.42
N ARG A 53 14.67 -2.63 6.42
CA ARG A 53 15.06 -2.41 5.01
C ARG A 53 14.24 -1.32 4.37
N THR A 54 14.74 -0.77 3.27
CA THR A 54 13.99 0.18 2.44
C THR A 54 13.37 -0.55 1.26
N ALA A 55 12.08 -0.37 1.02
CA ALA A 55 11.37 -1.05 -0.06
C ALA A 55 10.34 -0.16 -0.77
N GLU A 56 10.11 -0.41 -2.06
CA GLU A 56 8.92 0.11 -2.73
C GLU A 56 7.70 -0.70 -2.25
N VAL A 57 6.73 -0.01 -1.67
CA VAL A 57 5.48 -0.58 -1.17
C VAL A 57 4.30 -0.09 -1.99
N HIS A 58 3.36 -0.99 -2.26
CA HIS A 58 2.08 -0.69 -2.92
C HIS A 58 0.94 -0.93 -1.95
N TRP A 59 -0.09 -0.09 -1.98
CA TRP A 59 -1.28 -0.24 -1.16
C TRP A 59 -2.54 0.29 -1.85
N TYR A 60 -3.69 -0.05 -1.28
CA TYR A 60 -4.97 0.53 -1.63
C TYR A 60 -5.37 1.61 -0.64
N GLU A 61 -5.93 2.70 -1.11
CA GLU A 61 -6.41 3.78 -0.24
C GLU A 61 -7.72 4.34 -0.76
N ALA A 62 -8.66 4.59 0.14
CA ALA A 62 -9.89 5.32 -0.16
C ALA A 62 -10.17 6.34 0.94
N THR A 63 -10.68 7.51 0.54
CA THR A 63 -11.13 8.55 1.47
C THR A 63 -12.19 7.96 2.41
N GLY A 64 -12.04 8.19 3.72
CA GLY A 64 -12.94 7.66 4.76
C GLY A 64 -12.67 6.20 5.16
N ILE A 65 -11.89 5.44 4.40
CA ILE A 65 -11.54 4.03 4.71
C ILE A 65 -10.06 3.91 5.12
N GLY A 66 -9.20 4.78 4.58
CA GLY A 66 -7.77 4.78 4.84
C GLY A 66 -7.01 3.76 3.98
N ARG A 67 -5.78 3.47 4.40
CA ARG A 67 -4.83 2.60 3.68
C ARG A 67 -5.08 1.12 4.02
N LYS A 68 -5.05 0.25 3.01
CA LYS A 68 -5.34 -1.19 3.09
C LYS A 68 -4.37 -1.98 2.22
N GLU A 69 -4.13 -3.23 2.63
CA GLU A 69 -3.39 -4.26 1.88
C GLU A 69 -2.03 -3.79 1.32
N TYR A 70 -1.06 -3.57 2.21
CA TYR A 70 0.30 -3.27 1.81
C TYR A 70 1.00 -4.49 1.20
N LYS A 71 1.76 -4.26 0.13
CA LYS A 71 2.64 -5.26 -0.50
C LYS A 71 3.99 -4.66 -0.82
N ILE A 72 5.05 -5.38 -0.47
CA ILE A 72 6.42 -5.10 -0.92
C ILE A 72 6.52 -5.47 -2.40
N LYS A 73 7.12 -4.60 -3.22
CA LYS A 73 7.39 -4.86 -4.63
C LYS A 73 8.83 -5.20 -4.92
N HIS A 74 9.75 -4.43 -4.37
CA HIS A 74 11.18 -4.69 -4.43
C HIS A 74 11.86 -3.92 -3.31
N PHE A 75 13.03 -4.41 -2.93
CA PHE A 75 13.95 -3.70 -2.05
C PHE A 75 14.72 -2.65 -2.85
N VAL A 76 15.04 -1.52 -2.20
CA VAL A 76 15.71 -0.36 -2.84
C VAL A 76 17.09 -0.08 -2.22
N ASP A 77 17.48 -0.92 -1.25
CA ASP A 77 18.80 -0.96 -0.63
C ASP A 77 19.75 -1.94 -1.35
#